data_AF-A0A368FK09-F1
#
_entry.id   AF-A0A368FK09-F1
#
_cell.length_a   1.000
_cell.length_b   1.000
_cell.length_c   1.000
_cell.angle_alpha   90.00
_cell.angle_beta   90.00
_cell.angle_gamma   90.00
#
_symmetry.space_group_name_H-M   'P 1'
#
loop_
_entity.id
_entity.type
_entity.pdbx_description
1 polymer ?
#
loop_
_entity_poly.entity_id
_entity_poly.type
_entity_poly.pdbx_seq_one_letter_code
_entity_poly.pdbx_strand_id
1 'polypeptide(L)' 'MNIEDIVPELFGEKRVYYCQRCLNHGLREKRKNHKQNCAFSTCQCSDCIGPGLPQDFVAILIL' A
#
# COMPACT_ATOMS: atom_id res chain seq x y z
N MET A 1 11.53 14.76 -20.24
CA MET A 1 10.30 14.07 -20.65
C MET A 1 10.11 12.92 -19.67
N ASN A 2 9.02 12.91 -18.90
CA ASN A 2 8.85 11.91 -17.85
C ASN A 2 8.49 10.58 -18.53
N ILE A 3 9.08 9.48 -18.08
CA ILE A 3 8.91 8.17 -18.75
C ILE A 3 7.46 7.68 -18.68
N GLU A 4 6.69 8.22 -17.72
CA GLU A 4 5.25 8.01 -17.54
C GLU A 4 4.42 8.54 -18.73
N ASP A 5 4.91 9.52 -19.48
CA ASP A 5 4.21 10.10 -20.65
C ASP A 5 4.44 9.31 -21.94
N ILE A 6 5.41 8.39 -21.95
CA ILE A 6 5.90 7.73 -23.18
C ILE A 6 5.17 6.41 -23.44
N VAL A 7 4.75 5.69 -22.38
CA VAL A 7 4.06 4.39 -22.55
C VAL A 7 2.92 4.21 -21.54
N PRO A 8 1.72 4.76 -21.81
CA PRO A 8 0.56 4.64 -20.92
C PRO A 8 0.09 3.18 -20.70
N GLU A 9 0.30 2.32 -21.70
CA GLU A 9 -0.24 0.96 -21.73
C GLU A 9 0.54 -0.04 -20.87
N LEU A 10 1.82 0.23 -20.56
CA LEU A 10 2.59 -0.58 -19.59
C LEU A 10 2.16 -0.33 -18.13
N PHE A 11 1.41 0.73 -17.87
CA PHE A 11 0.88 1.11 -16.55
C PHE A 11 -0.66 0.91 -16.46
N GLY A 12 -1.20 0.05 -17.33
CA GLY A 12 -2.62 -0.09 -17.68
C GLY A 12 -3.65 -0.35 -16.57
N GLU A 13 -3.26 -0.55 -15.31
CA GLU A 13 -4.17 -0.39 -14.18
C GLU A 13 -3.42 0.29 -13.04
N LYS A 14 -3.89 1.48 -12.64
CA LYS A 14 -3.29 2.29 -11.59
C LYS A 14 -3.31 1.48 -10.28
N ARG A 15 -2.20 0.81 -9.95
CA ARG A 15 -2.09 -0.06 -8.77
C ARG A 15 -2.56 0.71 -7.53
N VAL A 16 -3.64 0.22 -6.92
CA VAL A 16 -4.20 0.81 -5.70
C VAL A 16 -3.46 0.22 -4.51
N TYR A 17 -2.62 1.04 -3.87
CA TYR A 17 -1.92 0.65 -2.65
C TYR A 17 -2.77 1.00 -1.41
N TYR A 18 -2.93 0.02 -0.52
CA TYR A 18 -3.65 0.17 0.75
C TYR A 18 -2.69 0.34 1.92
N CYS A 19 -3.17 0.93 3.01
CA CYS A 19 -2.39 1.07 4.25
C CYS A 19 -2.25 -0.30 4.94
N GLN A 20 -1.01 -0.79 5.05
CA GLN A 20 -0.73 -2.10 5.66
C GLN A 20 -1.24 -2.20 7.11
N ARG A 21 -1.09 -1.16 7.92
CA ARG A 21 -1.56 -1.14 9.31
C ARG A 21 -3.08 -1.28 9.37
N CYS A 22 -3.81 -0.61 8.48
CA CYS A 22 -5.25 -0.77 8.36
C CYS A 22 -5.64 -2.18 7.93
N LEU A 23 -4.94 -2.77 6.96
CA LEU A 23 -5.20 -4.14 6.52
C LEU A 23 -5.03 -5.16 7.65
N ASN A 24 -3.99 -5.01 8.48
CA ASN A 24 -3.76 -5.85 9.65
C ASN A 24 -4.92 -5.82 10.66
N HIS A 25 -5.74 -4.77 10.63
CA HIS A 25 -6.94 -4.60 11.47
C HIS A 25 -8.26 -4.72 10.67
N GLY A 26 -8.20 -5.26 9.45
CA GLY A 26 -9.39 -5.51 8.61
C GLY A 26 -9.93 -4.30 7.83
N LEU A 27 -9.23 -3.17 7.81
CA LEU A 27 -9.63 -1.95 7.09
C LEU A 27 -8.89 -1.79 5.76
N ARG A 28 -9.62 -1.46 4.68
CA ARG A 28 -9.09 -1.25 3.32
C ARG A 28 -8.97 0.23 2.97
N GLU A 29 -8.14 0.94 3.72
CA GLU A 29 -7.89 2.36 3.50
C GLU A 29 -6.81 2.60 2.44
N LYS A 30 -7.08 3.43 1.43
CA LYS A 30 -6.08 3.78 0.41
C LYS A 30 -4.91 4.50 1.07
N ARG A 31 -3.68 4.14 0.73
CA ARG A 31 -2.47 4.74 1.33
C ARG A 31 -2.33 6.23 1.00
N LYS A 32 -2.79 6.65 -0.19
CA LYS A 32 -2.70 8.04 -0.66
C LYS A 32 -3.35 8.98 0.35
N ASN A 33 -2.57 9.92 0.88
CA ASN A 33 -2.99 10.92 1.89
C ASN A 33 -3.53 10.35 3.21
N HIS A 34 -3.28 9.07 3.52
CA HIS A 34 -3.82 8.43 4.72
C HIS A 34 -2.89 8.51 5.94
N LYS A 35 -1.58 8.77 5.76
CA LYS A 35 -0.56 8.71 6.83
C LYS A 35 -0.94 9.49 8.09
N GLN A 36 -1.47 10.71 7.95
CA GLN A 36 -1.82 11.60 9.07
C GLN A 36 -3.16 11.22 9.74
N ASN A 37 -4.04 10.52 9.02
CA ASN A 37 -5.39 10.18 9.48
C ASN A 37 -5.53 8.68 9.81
N CYS A 38 -4.41 7.94 9.83
CA CYS A 38 -4.42 6.52 10.09
C CYS A 38 -4.73 6.25 11.57
N ALA A 39 -5.86 5.59 11.83
CA ALA A 39 -6.28 5.16 13.16
C ALA A 39 -5.26 4.24 13.86
N PHE A 40 -4.41 3.57 13.08
CA PHE A 40 -3.38 2.64 13.57
C PHE A 40 -1.96 3.17 13.40
N SER A 41 -1.78 4.47 13.13
CA SER A 41 -0.47 5.10 12.95
C SER A 41 0.48 4.86 14.13
N THR A 42 -0.06 4.80 15.35
CA THR A 42 0.67 4.55 16.60
C THR A 42 0.45 3.14 17.16
N CYS A 43 -0.19 2.25 16.42
CA CYS A 43 -0.48 0.89 16.88
C CYS A 43 0.82 0.09 17.11
N GLN A 44 0.84 -0.64 18.23
CA GLN A 44 1.97 -1.42 18.75
C GLN A 44 1.62 -2.91 18.91
N CYS A 45 0.63 -3.44 18.18
CA CYS A 45 0.36 -4.88 18.18
C CYS A 45 1.47 -5.66 17.44
N SER A 46 1.52 -6.97 17.66
CA SER A 46 2.45 -7.89 16.99
C SER A 46 2.43 -7.74 15.46
N ASP A 47 1.24 -7.55 14.89
CA ASP A 47 1.06 -7.46 13.44
C ASP A 47 1.54 -6.12 12.86
N CYS A 48 1.56 -5.05 13.66
CA CYS A 48 2.00 -3.71 13.24
C CYS A 48 3.47 -3.40 13.58
N ILE A 49 4.06 -4.11 14.56
CA ILE A 49 5.46 -3.98 14.98
C ILE A 49 6.38 -4.90 14.17
N GLY A 50 5.88 -6.05 13.69
CA GLY A 50 6.66 -7.01 12.92
C GLY A 50 7.33 -6.38 11.70
N PRO A 51 8.35 -7.06 11.11
CA PRO A 51 9.00 -6.60 9.89
C PRO A 51 7.95 -6.51 8.79
N GLY A 52 7.39 -5.31 8.61
CA GLY A 52 6.33 -5.08 7.66
C GLY A 52 6.82 -5.51 6.29
N LEU A 53 6.11 -6.44 5.65
CA LEU A 53 6.42 -6.81 4.27
C LEU A 53 6.48 -5.54 3.43
N PRO A 54 7.51 -5.35 2.59
CA PRO A 54 7.57 -4.23 1.68
C PRO A 54 6.26 -4.17 0.89
N GLN A 55 5.62 -3.00 0.83
CA GLN A 55 4.35 -2.82 0.12
C GLN A 55 4.47 -3.13 -1.39
N ASP A 56 5.70 -3.25 -1.88
CA ASP A 56 6.07 -3.63 -3.24
C ASP A 56 5.96 -5.15 -3.51
N PHE A 57 5.96 -6.00 -2.47
CA PHE A 57 5.92 -7.47 -2.64
C PHE A 57 4.49 -8.04 -2.73
N VAL A 58 3.47 -7.30 -2.29
CA VAL A 58 2.07 -7.77 -2.32
C VAL A 58 1.51 -7.79 -3.76
N ALA A 59 2.21 -7.20 -4.73
CA ALA A 59 1.75 -7.10 -6.12
C ALA A 59 2.18 -8.29 -7.03
N ILE A 60 2.90 -9.31 -6.54
CA ILE A 60 3.50 -10.34 -7.42
C ILE A 60 2.96 -11.77 -7.19
N LEU A 61 2.18 -12.05 -6.15
CA LEU A 61 1.63 -13.40 -5.92
C LEU A 61 0.12 -13.52 -6.17
N ILE A 62 -0.31 -13.11 -7.37
CA ILE A 62 -1.54 -13.63 -8.00
C ILE A 62 -1.17 -14.05 -9.43
N LEU A 63 -0.42 -15.15 -9.55
CA LEU A 63 -0.33 -16.00 -10.75
C LEU A 63 -0.48 -17.45 -10.30
#